data_AF-A0A7I5EAX5-F1
#
_entry.id   AF-A0A7I5EAX5-F1
#
_cell.length_a   1.000
_cell.length_b   1.000
_cell.length_c   1.000
_cell.angle_alpha   90.00
_cell.angle_beta   90.00
_cell.angle_gamma   90.00
#
_symmetry.space_group_name_H-M   'P 1'
#
loop_
_entity.id
_entity.type
_entity.pdbx_description
1 polymer ?
#
loop_
_entity_poly.entity_id
_entity_poly.type
_entity_poly.pdbx_seq_one_letter_code
_entity_poly.pdbx_strand_id
1 'polypeptide(L)'
;MRLLFVLAAIPICCNCLGNICAITNLPDMVDPRNTNCTTLIVDGARPEIAHHPLLFEKLRTALEIRRLTLFNSDLKTLVDSPTIRIESNGVLELANNRYLETLPIFTFDDGSSLEFNIRGNPRINTNQLIDECHKKHCTPSALANIQEPFTCPLEEPLYRVCKVISDDIDLTEFDGRLSMLDQLEVLVGTLSLKGSNATSFPKLKNLVLLKQPKKGPVLIIEDNPKLSSLEALYNLEIRLRKGERPDNAISIGNNPNLCIDEDASTVPFVIKYLSRVPICEGKDETNEAAFYSSAEIILFIVITDFL
;
A
#
# COMPACT_ATOMS: atom_id res chain seq x y z
N MET A 1 -35.79 -68.02 18.48
CA MET A 1 -36.00 -67.28 17.22
C MET A 1 -35.62 -65.83 17.47
N ARG A 2 -34.42 -65.39 17.06
CA ARG A 2 -33.96 -64.00 17.23
C ARG A 2 -34.15 -63.27 15.90
N LEU A 3 -35.05 -62.28 15.89
CA LEU A 3 -35.30 -61.42 14.74
C LEU A 3 -34.17 -60.38 14.67
N LEU A 4 -33.30 -60.48 13.66
CA LEU A 4 -32.33 -59.43 13.33
C LEU A 4 -33.05 -58.34 12.53
N PHE A 5 -33.22 -57.15 13.09
CA PHE A 5 -33.58 -55.95 12.34
C PHE A 5 -32.32 -55.40 11.67
N VAL A 6 -32.17 -55.66 10.37
CA VAL A 6 -31.19 -54.97 9.53
C VAL A 6 -31.80 -53.61 9.18
N LEU A 7 -31.41 -52.58 9.94
CA LEU A 7 -31.64 -51.18 9.57
C LEU A 7 -30.75 -50.88 8.36
N ALA A 8 -31.32 -51.00 7.16
CA ALA A 8 -30.71 -50.47 5.95
C ALA A 8 -30.63 -48.94 6.10
N ALA A 9 -29.42 -48.43 6.35
CA ALA A 9 -29.13 -47.02 6.22
C ALA A 9 -29.30 -46.65 4.74
N ILE A 10 -30.45 -46.05 4.41
CA ILE A 10 -30.64 -45.39 3.12
C ILE A 10 -29.62 -44.24 3.12
N PRO A 11 -28.65 -44.21 2.20
CA PRO A 11 -27.85 -43.01 2.03
C PRO A 11 -28.83 -41.96 1.53
N ILE A 12 -29.20 -41.03 2.41
CA ILE A 12 -29.78 -39.76 2.00
C ILE A 12 -28.65 -39.10 1.21
N CYS A 13 -28.60 -39.38 -0.09
CA CYS A 13 -27.99 -38.49 -1.05
C CYS A 13 -28.79 -37.21 -0.94
N CYS A 14 -28.36 -36.36 -0.01
CA CYS A 14 -28.75 -34.97 0.01
C CYS A 14 -28.32 -34.44 -1.36
N ASN A 15 -29.29 -34.33 -2.27
CA ASN A 15 -29.22 -33.48 -3.45
C ASN A 15 -29.10 -32.02 -2.96
N CYS A 16 -27.98 -31.70 -2.30
CA CYS A 16 -27.54 -30.33 -2.06
C CYS A 16 -26.93 -29.77 -3.33
N LEU A 17 -27.58 -30.00 -4.48
CA LEU A 17 -27.33 -29.23 -5.68
C LEU A 17 -27.87 -27.85 -5.38
N GLY A 18 -27.01 -27.00 -4.83
CA GLY A 18 -27.32 -25.60 -4.57
C GLY A 18 -27.93 -24.96 -5.82
N ASN A 19 -28.84 -23.99 -5.63
CA ASN A 19 -29.38 -23.24 -6.75
C ASN A 19 -28.27 -22.40 -7.39
N ILE A 20 -27.88 -22.79 -8.61
CA ILE A 20 -26.88 -22.07 -9.40
C ILE A 20 -27.60 -20.96 -10.15
N CYS A 21 -27.23 -19.72 -9.87
CA CYS A 21 -27.71 -18.57 -10.62
C CYS A 21 -26.64 -18.11 -11.60
N ALA A 22 -27.01 -18.09 -12.88
CA ALA A 22 -26.22 -17.48 -13.94
C ALA A 22 -26.85 -16.14 -14.31
N ILE A 23 -26.13 -15.06 -14.02
CA ILE A 23 -26.53 -13.68 -14.29
C ILE A 23 -25.48 -13.08 -15.23
N THR A 24 -25.77 -13.15 -16.52
CA THR A 24 -24.86 -12.76 -17.60
C THR A 24 -25.43 -11.63 -18.46
N ASN A 25 -26.72 -11.37 -18.33
CA ASN A 25 -27.45 -10.35 -19.06
C ASN A 25 -28.60 -9.79 -18.20
N LEU A 26 -29.19 -8.69 -18.66
CA LEU A 26 -30.27 -8.01 -17.93
C LEU A 26 -31.53 -8.89 -17.71
N PRO A 27 -32.03 -9.66 -18.70
CA PRO A 27 -33.12 -10.61 -18.48
C PRO A 27 -32.92 -11.58 -17.29
N ASP A 28 -31.69 -12.02 -17.05
CA ASP A 28 -31.37 -12.93 -15.93
C ASP A 28 -31.70 -12.30 -14.55
N MET A 29 -31.72 -10.96 -14.46
CA MET A 29 -32.00 -10.21 -13.22
C MET A 29 -33.46 -10.35 -12.77
N VAL A 30 -34.38 -10.61 -13.69
CA VAL A 30 -35.82 -10.77 -13.39
C VAL A 30 -36.29 -12.21 -13.54
N ASP A 31 -35.40 -13.13 -13.91
CA ASP A 31 -35.71 -14.55 -14.01
C ASP A 31 -36.05 -15.12 -12.61
N PRO A 32 -37.24 -15.72 -12.41
CA PRO A 32 -37.63 -16.31 -11.14
C PRO A 32 -36.76 -17.51 -10.74
N ARG A 33 -36.10 -18.18 -11.70
CA ARG A 33 -35.14 -19.26 -11.42
C ARG A 33 -33.89 -18.75 -10.69
N ASN A 34 -33.53 -17.50 -10.94
CA ASN A 34 -32.43 -16.82 -10.26
C ASN A 34 -32.87 -16.24 -8.92
N THR A 35 -33.61 -16.97 -8.09
CA THR A 35 -33.97 -16.55 -6.73
C THR A 35 -33.32 -17.48 -5.71
N ASN A 36 -32.92 -16.97 -4.54
CA ASN A 36 -32.19 -17.75 -3.53
C ASN A 36 -30.93 -18.44 -4.08
N CYS A 37 -30.10 -17.68 -4.77
CA CYS A 37 -28.86 -18.15 -5.36
C CYS A 37 -27.92 -18.63 -4.26
N THR A 38 -27.58 -19.92 -4.24
CA THR A 38 -26.57 -20.44 -3.32
C THR A 38 -25.19 -20.49 -3.97
N THR A 39 -25.15 -20.62 -5.30
CA THR A 39 -23.92 -20.64 -6.11
C THR A 39 -24.00 -19.58 -7.21
N LEU A 40 -22.97 -18.73 -7.30
CA LEU A 40 -22.96 -17.58 -8.19
C LEU A 40 -22.09 -17.78 -9.44
N ILE A 41 -22.68 -17.45 -10.59
CA ILE A 41 -22.00 -17.12 -11.84
C ILE A 41 -22.55 -15.76 -12.28
N VAL A 42 -21.81 -14.70 -11.99
CA VAL A 42 -22.23 -13.32 -12.29
C VAL A 42 -21.19 -12.63 -13.13
N ASP A 43 -21.61 -12.15 -14.29
CA ASP A 43 -20.83 -11.26 -15.17
C ASP A 43 -21.37 -9.84 -15.06
N GLY A 44 -20.96 -9.15 -14.00
CA GLY A 44 -21.25 -7.74 -13.76
C GLY A 44 -20.22 -6.79 -14.35
N ALA A 45 -19.51 -7.19 -15.43
CA ALA A 45 -18.72 -6.24 -16.21
C ALA A 45 -19.62 -5.24 -16.98
N ARG A 46 -20.89 -5.61 -17.20
CA ARG A 46 -21.88 -4.73 -17.84
C ARG A 46 -22.47 -3.74 -16.83
N PRO A 47 -22.43 -2.42 -17.12
CA PRO A 47 -23.00 -1.41 -16.23
C PRO A 47 -24.47 -1.66 -15.88
N GLU A 48 -25.28 -2.15 -16.84
CA GLU A 48 -26.70 -2.40 -16.58
C GLU A 48 -26.96 -3.44 -15.49
N ILE A 49 -26.04 -4.41 -15.31
CA ILE A 49 -26.13 -5.43 -14.26
C ILE A 49 -25.55 -4.88 -12.96
N ALA A 50 -24.37 -4.25 -13.01
CA ALA A 50 -23.64 -3.75 -11.84
C ALA A 50 -24.42 -2.70 -11.03
N HIS A 51 -25.26 -1.90 -11.72
CA HIS A 51 -26.11 -0.87 -11.13
C HIS A 51 -27.58 -1.29 -10.99
N HIS A 52 -27.92 -2.54 -11.30
CA HIS A 52 -29.31 -2.97 -11.25
C HIS A 52 -29.83 -3.01 -9.79
N PRO A 53 -31.03 -2.47 -9.50
CA PRO A 53 -31.56 -2.41 -8.13
C PRO A 53 -31.77 -3.79 -7.48
N LEU A 54 -31.99 -4.83 -8.28
CA LEU A 54 -32.13 -6.21 -7.79
C LEU A 54 -30.81 -6.97 -7.61
N LEU A 55 -29.65 -6.39 -7.99
CA LEU A 55 -28.38 -7.11 -7.95
C LEU A 55 -28.10 -7.68 -6.55
N PHE A 56 -28.23 -6.84 -5.52
CA PHE A 56 -27.99 -7.29 -4.15
C PHE A 56 -28.91 -8.45 -3.74
N GLU A 57 -30.20 -8.37 -4.05
CA GLU A 57 -31.16 -9.44 -3.75
C GLU A 57 -30.84 -10.76 -4.45
N LYS A 58 -30.13 -10.71 -5.57
CA LYS A 58 -29.63 -11.92 -6.25
C LYS A 58 -28.39 -12.50 -5.58
N LEU A 59 -27.50 -11.65 -5.07
CA LEU A 59 -26.24 -12.07 -4.46
C LEU A 59 -26.40 -12.50 -3.00
N ARG A 60 -27.30 -11.88 -2.25
CA ARG A 60 -27.36 -11.92 -0.78
C ARG A 60 -27.35 -13.32 -0.16
N THR A 61 -27.97 -14.31 -0.80
CA THR A 61 -28.09 -15.69 -0.27
C THR A 61 -26.94 -16.61 -0.68
N ALA A 62 -25.96 -16.11 -1.44
CA ALA A 62 -24.88 -16.93 -1.94
C ALA A 62 -24.06 -17.52 -0.79
N LEU A 63 -23.64 -18.76 -0.99
CA LEU A 63 -22.72 -19.49 -0.13
C LEU A 63 -21.43 -19.84 -0.89
N GLU A 64 -21.50 -19.80 -2.22
CA GLU A 64 -20.42 -20.20 -3.11
C GLU A 64 -20.31 -19.29 -4.34
N ILE A 65 -19.07 -19.02 -4.76
CA ILE A 65 -18.74 -18.29 -5.99
C ILE A 65 -17.97 -19.21 -6.93
N ARG A 66 -18.48 -19.34 -8.16
CA ARG A 66 -17.72 -19.88 -9.30
C ARG A 66 -17.11 -18.75 -10.11
N ARG A 67 -17.92 -17.73 -10.39
CA ARG A 67 -17.48 -16.52 -11.08
C ARG A 67 -18.26 -15.33 -10.53
N LEU A 68 -17.55 -14.31 -10.07
CA LEU A 68 -18.13 -13.04 -9.70
C LEU A 68 -17.26 -11.93 -10.28
N THR A 69 -17.75 -11.27 -11.31
CA THR A 69 -17.18 -10.04 -11.84
C THR A 69 -18.10 -8.89 -11.47
N LEU A 70 -17.62 -7.89 -10.75
CA LEU A 70 -18.36 -6.68 -10.36
C LEU A 70 -17.49 -5.44 -10.53
N PHE A 71 -17.83 -4.64 -11.53
CA PHE A 71 -17.14 -3.40 -11.84
C PHE A 71 -18.04 -2.19 -11.63
N ASN A 72 -17.51 -1.17 -10.95
CA ASN A 72 -18.19 0.11 -10.70
C ASN A 72 -19.55 -0.03 -10.01
N SER A 73 -19.78 -1.06 -9.22
CA SER A 73 -21.07 -1.30 -8.56
C SER A 73 -21.29 -0.35 -7.37
N ASP A 74 -22.56 -0.07 -7.09
CA ASP A 74 -23.01 0.74 -5.95
C ASP A 74 -23.24 -0.09 -4.67
N LEU A 75 -22.89 -1.38 -4.70
CA LEU A 75 -23.05 -2.28 -3.56
C LEU A 75 -22.16 -1.87 -2.38
N LYS A 76 -22.76 -1.89 -1.18
CA LYS A 76 -22.04 -1.72 0.10
C LYS A 76 -21.54 -3.03 0.68
N THR A 77 -22.22 -4.13 0.40
CA THR A 77 -21.83 -5.49 0.75
C THR A 77 -22.14 -6.41 -0.42
N LEU A 78 -21.40 -7.51 -0.54
CA LEU A 78 -21.59 -8.51 -1.60
C LEU A 78 -22.74 -9.46 -1.27
N VAL A 79 -22.79 -9.95 -0.03
CA VAL A 79 -23.65 -11.06 0.40
C VAL A 79 -24.08 -10.87 1.86
N ASP A 80 -25.14 -11.56 2.29
CA ASP A 80 -25.51 -11.64 3.72
C ASP A 80 -24.69 -12.71 4.46
N SER A 81 -24.23 -13.74 3.74
CA SER A 81 -23.45 -14.82 4.35
C SER A 81 -22.10 -14.30 4.89
N PRO A 82 -21.74 -14.59 6.15
CA PRO A 82 -20.45 -14.18 6.70
C PRO A 82 -19.27 -14.90 6.05
N THR A 83 -19.50 -16.05 5.42
CA THR A 83 -18.47 -16.88 4.80
C THR A 83 -18.94 -17.33 3.41
N ILE A 84 -18.03 -17.23 2.44
CA ILE A 84 -18.25 -17.65 1.07
C ILE A 84 -17.13 -18.59 0.64
N ARG A 85 -17.51 -19.70 0.01
CA ARG A 85 -16.57 -20.62 -0.63
C ARG A 85 -16.31 -20.15 -2.07
N ILE A 86 -15.05 -20.10 -2.49
CA ILE A 86 -14.68 -19.93 -3.91
C ILE A 86 -14.35 -21.32 -4.45
N GLU A 87 -15.05 -21.74 -5.51
CA GLU A 87 -14.82 -23.04 -6.15
C GLU A 87 -13.43 -23.08 -6.82
N SER A 88 -12.86 -24.28 -6.99
CA SER A 88 -11.64 -24.46 -7.79
C SER A 88 -11.81 -23.94 -9.21
N ASN A 89 -10.77 -23.28 -9.75
CA ASN A 89 -10.86 -22.49 -10.99
C ASN A 89 -11.83 -21.30 -10.91
N GLY A 90 -12.18 -20.87 -9.70
CA GLY A 90 -13.07 -19.76 -9.46
C GLY A 90 -12.46 -18.41 -9.83
N VAL A 91 -13.31 -17.49 -10.23
CA VAL A 91 -12.93 -16.12 -10.64
C VAL A 91 -13.61 -15.11 -9.72
N LEU A 92 -12.83 -14.25 -9.08
CA LEU A 92 -13.32 -13.13 -8.27
C LEU A 92 -12.68 -11.82 -8.73
N GLU A 93 -13.47 -11.01 -9.40
CA GLU A 93 -13.08 -9.69 -9.89
C GLU A 93 -13.97 -8.62 -9.26
N LEU A 94 -13.37 -7.77 -8.44
CA LEU A 94 -14.05 -6.65 -7.79
C LEU A 94 -13.25 -5.40 -8.12
N ALA A 95 -13.74 -4.58 -9.04
CA ALA A 95 -13.01 -3.39 -9.47
C ALA A 95 -13.82 -2.10 -9.31
N ASN A 96 -13.17 -1.06 -8.79
CA ASN A 96 -13.69 0.31 -8.76
C ASN A 96 -15.03 0.47 -7.98
N ASN A 97 -15.30 -0.37 -6.98
CA ASN A 97 -16.52 -0.29 -6.18
C ASN A 97 -16.29 0.67 -5.01
N ARG A 98 -16.67 1.95 -5.19
CA ARG A 98 -16.41 3.03 -4.22
C ARG A 98 -17.15 2.87 -2.89
N TYR A 99 -18.25 2.12 -2.90
CA TYR A 99 -19.16 1.98 -1.76
C TYR A 99 -19.01 0.66 -1.02
N LEU A 100 -18.26 -0.30 -1.57
CA LEU A 100 -18.11 -1.63 -0.96
C LEU A 100 -17.33 -1.52 0.34
N GLU A 101 -18.00 -1.74 1.47
CA GLU A 101 -17.47 -1.50 2.82
C GLU A 101 -16.95 -2.79 3.47
N THR A 102 -17.59 -3.92 3.19
CA THR A 102 -17.27 -5.21 3.81
C THR A 102 -17.14 -6.32 2.78
N LEU A 103 -16.14 -7.18 2.98
CA LEU A 103 -16.03 -8.46 2.29
C LEU A 103 -16.46 -9.59 3.24
N PRO A 104 -17.10 -10.66 2.74
CA PRO A 104 -17.27 -11.89 3.52
C PRO A 104 -15.90 -12.55 3.74
N ILE A 105 -15.86 -13.51 4.66
CA ILE A 105 -14.70 -14.39 4.82
C ILE A 105 -14.66 -15.33 3.61
N PHE A 106 -13.64 -15.21 2.78
CA PHE A 106 -13.44 -16.10 1.63
C PHE A 106 -12.67 -17.35 2.04
N THR A 107 -13.14 -18.50 1.58
CA THR A 107 -12.51 -19.81 1.80
C THR A 107 -12.40 -20.57 0.49
N PHE A 108 -11.34 -21.36 0.34
CA PHE A 108 -11.14 -22.19 -0.84
C PHE A 108 -10.19 -23.35 -0.53
N ASP A 109 -10.33 -24.42 -1.29
CA ASP A 109 -9.56 -25.66 -1.07
C ASP A 109 -8.16 -25.56 -1.67
N ASP A 110 -8.08 -25.04 -2.90
CA ASP A 110 -6.85 -24.87 -3.67
C ASP A 110 -6.76 -23.44 -4.22
N GLY A 111 -5.74 -22.69 -3.81
CA GLY A 111 -5.49 -21.33 -4.29
C GLY A 111 -4.75 -21.26 -5.63
N SER A 112 -4.14 -22.36 -6.09
CA SER A 112 -3.27 -22.35 -7.27
C SER A 112 -4.03 -22.19 -8.59
N SER A 113 -5.32 -22.52 -8.59
CA SER A 113 -6.22 -22.41 -9.75
C SER A 113 -7.09 -21.15 -9.75
N LEU A 114 -7.00 -20.30 -8.74
CA LEU A 114 -7.90 -19.15 -8.60
C LEU A 114 -7.41 -17.92 -9.38
N GLU A 115 -8.37 -17.18 -9.90
CA GLU A 115 -8.14 -15.87 -10.54
C GLU A 115 -8.74 -14.76 -9.68
N PHE A 116 -7.87 -13.88 -9.19
CA PHE A 116 -8.25 -12.68 -8.46
C PHE A 116 -7.94 -11.43 -9.27
N ASN A 117 -8.85 -10.46 -9.22
CA ASN A 117 -8.63 -9.09 -9.68
C ASN A 117 -9.42 -8.12 -8.80
N ILE A 118 -8.83 -7.72 -7.67
CA ILE A 118 -9.49 -6.88 -6.66
C ILE A 118 -8.73 -5.56 -6.58
N ARG A 119 -9.30 -4.50 -7.15
CA ARG A 119 -8.61 -3.19 -7.28
C ARG A 119 -9.57 -2.01 -7.20
N GLY A 120 -9.10 -0.86 -6.74
CA GLY A 120 -9.91 0.37 -6.74
C GLY A 120 -11.12 0.32 -5.77
N ASN A 121 -11.04 -0.48 -4.70
CA ASN A 121 -12.07 -0.57 -3.67
C ASN A 121 -11.51 0.07 -2.37
N PRO A 122 -11.72 1.37 -2.13
CA PRO A 122 -10.99 2.11 -1.10
C PRO A 122 -11.41 1.78 0.34
N ARG A 123 -12.58 1.17 0.52
CA ARG A 123 -13.18 0.92 1.84
C ARG A 123 -13.01 -0.52 2.35
N ILE A 124 -12.62 -1.46 1.48
CA ILE A 124 -12.52 -2.86 1.87
C ILE A 124 -11.20 -3.18 2.56
N ASN A 125 -11.28 -4.07 3.53
CA ASN A 125 -10.14 -4.74 4.12
C ASN A 125 -9.92 -6.09 3.43
N THR A 126 -8.79 -6.26 2.74
CA THR A 126 -8.44 -7.48 2.01
C THR A 126 -7.54 -8.44 2.80
N ASN A 127 -7.19 -8.13 4.05
CA ASN A 127 -6.26 -8.94 4.85
C ASN A 127 -6.67 -10.40 4.94
N GLN A 128 -7.95 -10.66 5.25
CA GLN A 128 -8.44 -12.04 5.37
C GLN A 128 -8.22 -12.85 4.08
N LEU A 129 -8.49 -12.24 2.92
CA LEU A 129 -8.31 -12.90 1.63
C LEU A 129 -6.82 -13.12 1.31
N ILE A 130 -5.97 -12.13 1.59
CA ILE A 130 -4.51 -12.22 1.42
C ILE A 130 -3.94 -13.35 2.29
N ASP A 131 -4.34 -13.42 3.56
CA ASP A 131 -3.90 -14.44 4.52
C ASP A 131 -4.34 -15.85 4.08
N GLU A 132 -5.59 -16.01 3.66
CA GLU A 132 -6.08 -17.30 3.16
C GLU A 132 -5.35 -17.67 1.86
N CYS A 133 -5.04 -16.71 0.98
CA CYS A 133 -4.24 -16.96 -0.22
C CYS A 133 -2.83 -17.45 0.09
N HIS A 134 -2.16 -16.87 1.09
CA HIS A 134 -0.85 -17.34 1.53
C HIS A 134 -0.92 -18.76 2.07
N LYS A 135 -1.92 -19.03 2.92
CA LYS A 135 -2.15 -20.34 3.54
C LYS A 135 -2.51 -21.43 2.52
N LYS A 136 -3.20 -21.07 1.44
CA LYS A 136 -3.68 -21.98 0.38
C LYS A 136 -2.81 -21.93 -0.88
N HIS A 137 -1.63 -21.31 -0.79
CA HIS A 137 -0.63 -21.26 -1.85
C HIS A 137 -1.15 -20.70 -3.19
N CYS A 138 -1.85 -19.57 -3.14
CA CYS A 138 -2.20 -18.81 -4.35
C CYS A 138 -0.97 -18.53 -5.22
N THR A 139 -1.16 -18.48 -6.53
CA THR A 139 -0.07 -18.12 -7.45
C THR A 139 0.42 -16.69 -7.15
N PRO A 140 1.69 -16.37 -7.41
CA PRO A 140 2.19 -15.00 -7.25
C PRO A 140 1.40 -13.98 -8.09
N SER A 141 0.89 -14.40 -9.24
CA SER A 141 0.05 -13.55 -10.10
C SER A 141 -1.30 -13.25 -9.47
N ALA A 142 -1.99 -14.27 -8.92
CA ALA A 142 -3.27 -14.09 -8.25
C ALA A 142 -3.12 -13.17 -7.02
N LEU A 143 -2.09 -13.41 -6.20
CA LEU A 143 -1.81 -12.59 -5.02
C LEU A 143 -1.50 -11.13 -5.40
N ALA A 144 -0.68 -10.89 -6.43
CA ALA A 144 -0.34 -9.55 -6.90
C ALA A 144 -1.52 -8.76 -7.50
N ASN A 145 -2.65 -9.43 -7.77
CA ASN A 145 -3.87 -8.80 -8.26
C ASN A 145 -4.89 -8.52 -7.15
N ILE A 146 -4.58 -8.84 -5.89
CA ILE A 146 -5.35 -8.41 -4.73
C ILE A 146 -4.74 -7.10 -4.24
N GLN A 147 -5.51 -6.03 -4.21
CA GLN A 147 -5.08 -4.77 -3.61
C GLN A 147 -4.77 -4.94 -2.11
N GLU A 148 -3.85 -4.14 -1.60
CA GLU A 148 -3.63 -3.99 -0.16
C GLU A 148 -4.91 -3.42 0.51
N PRO A 149 -5.11 -3.67 1.81
CA PRO A 149 -6.29 -3.19 2.53
C PRO A 149 -6.38 -1.66 2.47
N PHE A 150 -7.59 -1.12 2.28
CA PHE A 150 -7.85 0.33 2.27
C PHE A 150 -6.99 1.12 1.25
N THR A 151 -6.72 0.52 0.09
CA THR A 151 -5.97 1.14 -1.01
C THR A 151 -6.84 2.06 -1.85
N CYS A 152 -6.38 3.28 -2.09
CA CYS A 152 -7.04 4.24 -2.98
C CYS A 152 -6.08 4.78 -4.05
N PRO A 153 -6.64 5.25 -5.18
CA PRO A 153 -5.92 6.15 -6.06
C PRO A 153 -5.70 7.51 -5.36
N LEU A 154 -4.72 8.28 -5.84
CA LEU A 154 -4.53 9.67 -5.44
C LEU A 154 -5.58 10.54 -6.14
N GLU A 155 -6.79 10.60 -5.58
CA GLU A 155 -7.88 11.46 -6.05
C GLU A 155 -8.19 12.55 -5.00
N GLU A 156 -8.37 13.80 -5.43
CA GLU A 156 -8.82 14.89 -4.56
C GLU A 156 -10.36 15.00 -4.53
N PRO A 157 -11.00 15.11 -3.34
CA PRO A 157 -10.42 14.97 -2.01
C PRO A 157 -10.15 13.50 -1.65
N LEU A 158 -9.05 13.25 -0.95
CA LEU A 158 -8.73 11.90 -0.49
C LEU A 158 -9.83 11.36 0.43
N TYR A 159 -10.21 10.10 0.21
CA TYR A 159 -11.17 9.42 1.08
C TYR A 159 -10.59 9.32 2.49
N ARG A 160 -11.36 9.74 3.51
CA ARG A 160 -10.92 9.71 4.93
C ARG A 160 -10.49 8.34 5.43
N VAL A 161 -10.99 7.28 4.81
CA VAL A 161 -10.66 5.88 5.14
C VAL A 161 -9.36 5.41 4.49
N CYS A 162 -8.77 6.23 3.61
CA CYS A 162 -7.60 5.86 2.85
C CYS A 162 -6.36 5.81 3.73
N LYS A 163 -5.75 4.63 3.83
CA LYS A 163 -4.49 4.42 4.55
C LYS A 163 -3.34 4.09 3.61
N VAL A 164 -3.67 3.53 2.44
CA VAL A 164 -2.69 3.11 1.44
C VAL A 164 -2.97 3.86 0.14
N ILE A 165 -1.98 4.58 -0.38
CA ILE A 165 -2.04 5.17 -1.73
C ILE A 165 -1.14 4.36 -2.66
N SER A 166 -1.66 4.01 -3.83
CA SER A 166 -0.90 3.32 -4.87
C SER A 166 -0.70 4.24 -6.07
N ASP A 167 0.12 5.28 -5.88
CA ASP A 167 0.42 6.30 -6.89
C ASP A 167 1.76 7.00 -6.57
N ASP A 168 2.23 7.83 -7.49
CA ASP A 168 3.35 8.73 -7.25
C ASP A 168 2.84 10.04 -6.60
N ILE A 169 3.57 10.56 -5.61
CA ILE A 169 3.24 11.80 -4.90
C ILE A 169 4.38 12.80 -5.05
N ASP A 170 4.12 13.92 -5.73
CA ASP A 170 4.99 15.10 -5.70
C ASP A 170 4.53 16.06 -4.60
N LEU A 171 5.32 16.15 -3.53
CA LEU A 171 5.03 16.99 -2.37
C LEU A 171 4.93 18.47 -2.71
N THR A 172 5.49 18.93 -3.83
CA THR A 172 5.36 20.34 -4.26
C THR A 172 3.95 20.69 -4.74
N GLU A 173 3.19 19.73 -5.25
CA GLU A 173 1.79 19.91 -5.65
C GLU A 173 0.84 20.06 -4.45
N PHE A 174 1.34 19.72 -3.26
CA PHE A 174 0.62 19.77 -1.98
C PHE A 174 1.10 20.90 -1.06
N ASP A 175 1.87 21.88 -1.57
CA ASP A 175 2.29 23.01 -0.75
C ASP A 175 1.05 23.76 -0.20
N GLY A 176 1.03 23.98 1.12
CA GLY A 176 -0.13 24.50 1.86
C GLY A 176 -1.32 23.53 2.04
N ARG A 177 -1.27 22.32 1.48
CA ARG A 177 -2.32 21.28 1.57
C ARG A 177 -1.82 19.91 2.03
N LEU A 178 -0.61 19.83 2.58
CA LEU A 178 -0.01 18.59 3.09
C LEU A 178 -0.88 17.82 4.10
N SER A 179 -1.73 18.52 4.84
CA SER A 179 -2.69 17.91 5.78
C SER A 179 -3.68 16.95 5.11
N MET A 180 -3.89 17.05 3.79
CA MET A 180 -4.69 16.07 3.03
C MET A 180 -4.05 14.67 3.02
N LEU A 181 -2.74 14.58 3.22
CA LEU A 181 -1.97 13.34 3.26
C LEU A 181 -1.79 12.83 4.69
N ASP A 182 -2.34 13.48 5.72
CA ASP A 182 -2.08 13.11 7.11
C ASP A 182 -2.60 11.70 7.44
N GLN A 183 -3.65 11.20 6.79
CA GLN A 183 -4.13 9.82 7.00
C GLN A 183 -3.32 8.74 6.28
N LEU A 184 -2.39 9.12 5.40
CA LEU A 184 -1.57 8.18 4.64
C LEU A 184 -0.63 7.43 5.59
N GLU A 185 -0.71 6.10 5.61
CA GLU A 185 0.17 5.22 6.38
C GLU A 185 1.21 4.54 5.47
N VAL A 186 0.81 4.18 4.25
CA VAL A 186 1.64 3.46 3.28
C VAL A 186 1.54 4.09 1.90
N LEU A 187 2.67 4.38 1.28
CA LEU A 187 2.74 4.73 -0.14
C LEU A 187 3.31 3.57 -0.95
N VAL A 188 2.60 3.13 -1.99
CA VAL A 188 3.08 2.19 -3.00
C VAL A 188 3.34 2.97 -4.28
N GLY A 189 4.53 3.56 -4.38
CA GLY A 189 4.86 4.51 -5.43
C GLY A 189 6.09 5.34 -5.11
N THR A 190 6.28 6.40 -5.87
CA THR A 190 7.40 7.34 -5.73
C THR A 190 6.97 8.52 -4.87
N LEU A 191 7.69 8.80 -3.78
CA LEU A 191 7.56 10.07 -3.07
C LEU A 191 8.62 11.03 -3.60
N SER A 192 8.23 12.22 -4.06
CA SER A 192 9.17 13.21 -4.57
C SER A 192 9.04 14.58 -3.91
N LEU A 193 10.18 15.25 -3.76
CA LEU A 193 10.28 16.67 -3.44
C LEU A 193 11.30 17.28 -4.41
N LYS A 194 10.81 18.01 -5.41
CA LYS A 194 11.65 18.59 -6.47
C LYS A 194 11.47 20.10 -6.58
N GLY A 195 12.56 20.86 -6.64
CA GLY A 195 12.46 22.30 -6.89
C GLY A 195 11.77 23.11 -5.77
N SER A 196 11.70 22.57 -4.55
CA SER A 196 11.02 23.19 -3.42
C SER A 196 11.90 24.20 -2.69
N ASN A 197 11.26 25.22 -2.11
CA ASN A 197 11.89 26.18 -1.19
C ASN A 197 11.78 25.76 0.29
N ALA A 198 11.31 24.55 0.59
CA ALA A 198 11.24 24.03 1.94
C ALA A 198 12.64 23.92 2.57
N THR A 199 12.76 24.30 3.84
CA THR A 199 14.02 24.17 4.60
C THR A 199 14.21 22.77 5.17
N SER A 200 13.14 22.03 5.37
CA SER A 200 13.16 20.64 5.84
C SER A 200 12.22 19.78 5.01
N PHE A 201 12.51 18.48 4.94
CA PHE A 201 11.63 17.54 4.26
C PHE A 201 10.26 17.52 4.96
N PRO A 202 9.15 17.69 4.24
CA PRO A 202 7.83 17.73 4.85
C PRO A 202 7.50 16.44 5.62
N LYS A 203 7.07 16.59 6.87
CA LYS A 203 6.64 15.46 7.69
C LYS A 203 5.20 15.07 7.35
N LEU A 204 5.02 13.85 6.86
CA LEU A 204 3.71 13.23 6.69
C LEU A 204 3.33 12.49 7.97
N LYS A 205 2.28 12.94 8.65
CA LYS A 205 2.03 12.62 10.07
C LYS A 205 2.00 11.13 10.40
N ASN A 206 1.30 10.34 9.58
CA ASN A 206 1.10 8.91 9.81
C ASN A 206 1.86 8.01 8.82
N LEU A 207 2.62 8.59 7.88
CA LEU A 207 3.34 7.79 6.90
C LEU A 207 4.44 7.02 7.62
N VAL A 208 4.43 5.70 7.46
CA VAL A 208 5.40 4.79 8.09
C VAL A 208 6.14 3.92 7.08
N LEU A 209 5.58 3.72 5.88
CA LEU A 209 6.12 2.79 4.90
C LEU A 209 6.05 3.33 3.47
N LEU A 210 7.19 3.29 2.78
CA LEU A 210 7.30 3.45 1.33
C LEU A 210 7.60 2.10 0.69
N LYS A 211 6.73 1.64 -0.23
CA LYS A 211 6.94 0.45 -1.06
C LYS A 211 7.32 0.89 -2.47
N GLN A 212 8.45 0.42 -2.95
CA GLN A 212 8.93 0.78 -4.29
C GLN A 212 7.96 0.29 -5.39
N PRO A 213 7.61 1.16 -6.37
CA PRO A 213 6.78 0.78 -7.50
C PRO A 213 7.47 -0.24 -8.41
N LYS A 214 6.71 -0.82 -9.36
CA LYS A 214 7.24 -1.81 -10.32
C LYS A 214 8.42 -1.28 -11.14
N LYS A 215 8.45 0.03 -11.39
CA LYS A 215 9.49 0.73 -12.15
C LYS A 215 9.80 2.05 -11.45
N GLY A 216 11.06 2.45 -11.47
CA GLY A 216 11.49 3.74 -10.94
C GLY A 216 11.96 3.70 -9.47
N PRO A 217 12.40 4.86 -8.97
CA PRO A 217 12.79 5.04 -7.58
C PRO A 217 11.56 5.01 -6.65
N VAL A 218 11.81 4.85 -5.35
CA VAL A 218 10.80 4.99 -4.29
C VAL A 218 10.82 6.38 -3.65
N LEU A 219 11.97 7.07 -3.72
CA LEU A 219 12.16 8.39 -3.14
C LEU A 219 13.03 9.25 -4.05
N ILE A 220 12.60 10.49 -4.31
CA ILE A 220 13.36 11.47 -5.07
C ILE A 220 13.41 12.82 -4.33
N ILE A 221 14.60 13.35 -4.11
CA ILE A 221 14.81 14.64 -3.44
C ILE A 221 15.85 15.43 -4.24
N GLU A 222 15.37 16.28 -5.14
CA GLU A 222 16.23 16.92 -6.14
C GLU A 222 15.99 18.44 -6.22
N ASP A 223 17.05 19.20 -6.44
CA ASP A 223 16.97 20.62 -6.80
C ASP A 223 16.27 21.50 -5.74
N ASN A 224 16.42 21.21 -4.45
CA ASN A 224 15.81 21.99 -3.37
C ASN A 224 16.84 22.94 -2.74
N PRO A 225 16.93 24.21 -3.15
CA PRO A 225 18.04 25.11 -2.79
C PRO A 225 18.13 25.43 -1.30
N LYS A 226 17.02 25.37 -0.55
CA LYS A 226 16.97 25.72 0.87
C LYS A 226 16.90 24.52 1.79
N LEU A 227 16.78 23.31 1.25
CA LEU A 227 16.60 22.10 2.02
C LEU A 227 17.88 21.78 2.80
N SER A 228 17.78 21.72 4.12
CA SER A 228 18.89 21.45 5.02
C SER A 228 18.66 20.25 5.93
N SER A 229 17.44 19.71 6.01
CA SER A 229 17.12 18.59 6.91
C SER A 229 16.22 17.54 6.26
N LEU A 230 16.55 16.27 6.50
CA LEU A 230 15.80 15.07 6.09
C LEU A 230 15.25 14.27 7.29
N GLU A 231 15.25 14.84 8.50
CA GLU A 231 14.91 14.13 9.74
C GLU A 231 13.54 13.44 9.70
N ALA A 232 12.58 14.04 8.99
CA ALA A 232 11.23 13.47 8.79
C ALA A 232 11.24 12.07 8.16
N LEU A 233 12.31 11.68 7.46
CA LEU A 233 12.45 10.38 6.81
C LEU A 233 13.03 9.30 7.72
N TYR A 234 13.68 9.65 8.83
CA TYR A 234 14.53 8.71 9.59
C TYR A 234 13.77 7.53 10.20
N ASN A 235 12.48 7.71 10.46
CA ASN A 235 11.61 6.67 11.01
C ASN A 235 10.81 5.91 9.94
N LEU A 236 11.01 6.20 8.65
CA LEU A 236 10.30 5.52 7.58
C LEU A 236 10.93 4.18 7.26
N GLU A 237 10.09 3.15 7.12
CA GLU A 237 10.47 1.90 6.50
C GLU A 237 10.44 2.07 4.98
N ILE A 238 11.48 1.58 4.28
CA ILE A 238 11.50 1.52 2.81
C ILE A 238 11.64 0.06 2.38
N ARG A 239 10.61 -0.44 1.68
CA ARG A 239 10.59 -1.78 1.07
C ARG A 239 10.94 -1.69 -0.40
N LEU A 240 12.11 -2.20 -0.74
CA LEU A 240 12.61 -2.28 -2.10
C LEU A 240 12.13 -3.55 -2.80
N ARG A 241 12.10 -3.49 -4.13
CA ARG A 241 11.89 -4.68 -4.95
C ARG A 241 13.04 -5.69 -4.74
N LYS A 242 12.73 -6.97 -4.91
CA LYS A 242 13.73 -8.04 -4.78
C LYS A 242 14.91 -7.80 -5.73
N GLY A 243 16.12 -7.73 -5.17
CA GLY A 243 17.35 -7.50 -5.92
C GLY A 243 17.68 -6.04 -6.21
N GLU A 244 16.81 -5.09 -5.84
CA GLU A 244 17.07 -3.67 -6.02
C GLU A 244 18.04 -3.14 -4.93
N ARG A 245 18.93 -2.24 -5.34
CA ARG A 245 19.89 -1.60 -4.44
C ARG A 245 19.37 -0.23 -3.97
N PRO A 246 19.64 0.20 -2.73
CA PRO A 246 19.30 1.54 -2.23
C PRO A 246 19.67 2.67 -3.20
N ASP A 247 20.89 2.62 -3.73
CA ASP A 247 21.47 3.58 -4.67
C ASP A 247 20.69 3.80 -5.98
N ASN A 248 19.90 2.81 -6.40
CA ASN A 248 19.05 2.89 -7.59
C ASN A 248 17.60 3.27 -7.23
N ALA A 249 17.20 2.99 -5.98
CA ALA A 249 15.85 3.21 -5.51
C ALA A 249 15.66 4.62 -4.95
N ILE A 250 16.73 5.30 -4.57
CA ILE A 250 16.68 6.63 -3.96
C ILE A 250 17.58 7.57 -4.74
N SER A 251 17.01 8.70 -5.15
CA SER A 251 17.77 9.77 -5.81
C SER A 251 17.78 11.01 -4.92
N ILE A 252 18.98 11.48 -4.58
CA ILE A 252 19.19 12.71 -3.83
C ILE A 252 20.28 13.49 -4.54
N GLY A 253 19.96 14.69 -5.01
CA GLY A 253 20.89 15.49 -5.80
C GLY A 253 20.56 16.98 -5.77
N ASN A 254 21.57 17.81 -6.02
CA ASN A 254 21.41 19.26 -6.17
C ASN A 254 20.68 19.97 -5.00
N ASN A 255 20.92 19.51 -3.76
CA ASN A 255 20.43 20.16 -2.54
C ASN A 255 21.63 20.80 -1.81
N PRO A 256 22.04 22.04 -2.15
CA PRO A 256 23.34 22.62 -1.76
C PRO A 256 23.51 22.84 -0.25
N ASN A 257 22.41 22.99 0.50
CA ASN A 257 22.43 23.21 1.95
C ASN A 257 22.16 21.92 2.75
N LEU A 258 22.00 20.78 2.07
CA LEU A 258 21.68 19.52 2.73
C LEU A 258 22.94 18.83 3.23
N CYS A 259 23.00 18.61 4.53
CA CYS A 259 24.00 17.78 5.20
C CYS A 259 23.35 16.97 6.33
N ILE A 260 24.04 15.95 6.83
CA ILE A 260 23.58 15.10 7.94
C ILE A 260 24.34 15.48 9.22
N ASP A 261 23.62 15.76 10.30
CA ASP A 261 24.25 16.00 11.60
C ASP A 261 25.05 14.77 12.07
N GLU A 262 26.15 14.98 12.77
CA GLU A 262 27.02 13.88 13.23
C GLU A 262 26.26 12.85 14.08
N ASP A 263 25.40 13.31 14.99
CA ASP A 263 24.56 12.43 15.82
C ASP A 263 23.59 11.58 14.98
N ALA A 264 23.09 12.13 13.87
CA ALA A 264 22.19 11.44 12.95
C ALA A 264 22.91 10.44 12.03
N SER A 265 24.24 10.53 11.87
CA SER A 265 25.02 9.63 11.00
C SER A 265 24.92 8.15 11.40
N THR A 266 24.59 7.88 12.66
CA THR A 266 24.43 6.52 13.21
C THR A 266 23.03 5.93 13.03
N VAL A 267 22.07 6.73 12.55
CA VAL A 267 20.68 6.28 12.36
C VAL A 267 20.63 5.24 11.23
N PRO A 268 19.99 4.07 11.42
CA PRO A 268 19.97 3.01 10.41
C PRO A 268 19.45 3.45 9.03
N PHE A 269 18.45 4.34 9.00
CA PHE A 269 17.94 4.92 7.76
C PHE A 269 19.05 5.69 7.01
N VAL A 270 19.76 6.56 7.73
CA VAL A 270 20.83 7.41 7.19
C VAL A 270 21.95 6.55 6.61
N ILE A 271 22.44 5.57 7.39
CA ILE A 271 23.50 4.65 6.96
C ILE A 271 23.11 3.92 5.67
N LYS A 272 21.85 3.48 5.58
CA LYS A 272 21.37 2.65 4.48
C LYS A 272 21.05 3.44 3.21
N TYR A 273 20.55 4.66 3.35
CA TYR A 273 19.91 5.39 2.24
C TYR A 273 20.51 6.76 1.94
N LEU A 274 21.21 7.37 2.90
CA LEU A 274 21.72 8.74 2.79
C LEU A 274 23.26 8.80 2.78
N SER A 275 23.93 7.70 2.45
CA SER A 275 25.41 7.61 2.43
C SER A 275 26.10 8.59 1.48
N ARG A 276 25.36 9.18 0.53
CA ARG A 276 25.85 10.17 -0.43
C ARG A 276 25.65 11.61 0.03
N VAL A 277 24.94 11.84 1.13
CA VAL A 277 24.75 13.16 1.72
C VAL A 277 25.92 13.43 2.66
N PRO A 278 26.64 14.57 2.54
CA PRO A 278 27.77 14.87 3.40
C PRO A 278 27.34 15.01 4.86
N ILE A 279 28.22 14.63 5.79
CA ILE A 279 28.06 14.99 7.20
C ILE A 279 28.32 16.49 7.32
N CYS A 280 27.51 17.20 8.10
CA CYS A 280 27.72 18.62 8.31
C CYS A 280 29.10 18.83 8.93
N GLU A 281 29.91 19.72 8.34
CA GLU A 281 31.12 20.19 9.02
C GLU A 281 30.64 20.83 10.32
N GLY A 282 31.08 20.26 11.45
CA GLY A 282 30.76 20.82 12.76
C GLY A 282 31.05 22.32 12.70
N LYS A 283 30.12 23.14 13.18
CA LYS A 283 30.49 24.51 13.54
C LYS A 283 31.58 24.33 14.58
N ASP A 284 32.82 24.46 14.15
CA ASP A 284 33.96 24.61 15.01
C ASP A 284 33.67 25.89 15.81
N GLU A 285 32.98 25.76 16.93
CA GLU A 285 32.96 26.77 18.00
C GLU A 285 34.33 26.79 18.70
N THR A 286 35.41 26.60 17.94
CA THR A 286 36.78 26.78 18.40
C THR A 286 37.17 28.24 18.25
N ASN A 287 36.92 28.97 19.33
CA ASN A 287 37.82 30.01 19.85
C ASN A 287 38.13 31.20 18.93
N GLU A 288 37.19 32.14 18.82
CA GLU A 288 37.52 33.56 18.55
C GLU A 288 38.06 34.25 19.83
N ALA A 289 38.98 33.58 20.54
CA ALA A 289 39.61 34.09 21.76
C ALA A 289 41.05 33.58 21.93
N ALA A 290 41.88 33.65 20.88
CA ALA A 290 43.34 33.56 21.02
C ALA A 290 44.08 34.09 19.78
N PHE A 291 43.94 35.38 19.47
CA PHE A 291 44.92 36.09 18.64
C PHE A 291 45.18 37.49 19.23
N TYR A 292 45.71 37.51 20.46
CA TYR A 292 46.52 38.64 20.92
C TYR A 292 48.00 38.30 20.74
N SER A 293 48.52 38.70 19.58
CA SER A 293 49.77 39.43 19.42
C SER A 293 50.91 39.09 20.41
N SER A 294 51.73 38.10 20.06
CA SER A 294 53.11 37.98 20.53
C SER A 294 54.07 38.40 19.41
N ALA A 295 54.16 39.71 19.16
CA ALA A 295 55.17 40.29 18.31
C ALA A 295 55.58 41.68 18.84
N GLU A 296 56.24 41.70 19.99
CA GLU A 296 57.11 42.81 20.39
C GLU A 296 58.01 42.35 21.56
N ILE A 297 59.16 41.75 21.26
CA ILE A 297 60.35 41.93 22.10
C ILE A 297 61.51 42.25 21.18
N ILE A 298 61.87 43.53 21.25
CA ILE A 298 62.96 44.21 20.59
C ILE A 298 64.29 43.76 21.20
N LEU A 299 65.17 43.31 20.29
CA LEU A 299 66.62 43.47 20.24
C LEU A 299 67.26 44.33 21.35
N PHE A 300 68.14 43.74 22.17
CA PHE A 300 69.29 44.45 22.75
C PHE A 300 70.56 43.63 22.60
N ILE A 301 71.50 44.22 21.86
CA ILE A 301 72.89 43.81 21.62
C ILE A 301 73.71 44.22 22.85
N VAL A 302 74.55 43.32 23.37
CA VAL A 302 75.84 43.71 23.96
C VAL A 302 76.90 42.73 23.51
N ILE A 303 77.71 43.22 22.57
CA ILE A 303 79.05 42.75 22.25
C ILE A 303 79.94 43.24 23.40
N THR A 304 80.73 42.34 23.99
CA THR A 304 82.02 42.72 24.58
C THR A 304 83.06 41.68 24.19
N ASP A 305 84.16 42.23 23.69
CA ASP A 305 85.31 41.61 23.06
C ASP A 305 86.17 40.71 23.97
N PHE A 306 86.88 39.81 23.29
CA PHE A 306 88.25 39.32 23.49
C PHE A 306 89.01 39.52 24.82
N LEU A 307 89.72 38.42 25.15
CA LEU A 307 90.90 38.21 26.03
C LEU A 307 90.65 37.91 27.51
#